data_AF-A0A8H6YR00-F1
#
_entry.id   AF-A0A8H6YR00-F1
#
_cell.length_a   1.000
_cell.length_b   1.000
_cell.length_c   1.000
_cell.angle_alpha   90.00
_cell.angle_beta   90.00
_cell.angle_gamma   90.00
#
_symmetry.space_group_name_H-M   'P 1'
#
loop_
_entity.id
_entity.type
_entity.pdbx_description
1 polymer ?
#
loop_
_entity_poly.entity_id
_entity_poly.type
_entity_poly.pdbx_seq_one_letter_code
_entity_poly.pdbx_strand_id
1 'polypeptide(L)'
;MDPNPSSQVIGSIPGPSSLTTFRNLIKRQVKLSDKSMVALDQFIQLRSTEEHDLFLFAHVLELLDITRKIERVDQWVISPTLSRKITTYSQVFMLSPQLSAYRGLKLPEHLLSGMRESNVAELPPDSDPVKVDLVVSKIGRQTTQAQNVTKSAVKTSLEPGSELENIAELAHKLISGTKIKATVQLYIRLAFIRFVMASYPGLTDDAFWLQVDECLDKNSKQCETQAELDQ
;
A
#
# COMPACT_ATOMS: atom_id res chain seq x y z
N MET A 1 -13.29 76.15 33.94
CA MET A 1 -12.60 75.39 35.01
C MET A 1 -13.50 74.25 35.38
N ASP A 2 -13.14 73.03 34.99
CA ASP A 2 -13.14 71.82 35.83
C ASP A 2 -12.88 70.56 34.98
N PRO A 3 -12.34 69.49 35.59
CA PRO A 3 -11.40 68.60 34.94
C PRO A 3 -12.03 67.33 34.34
N ASN A 4 -11.22 66.67 33.52
CA ASN A 4 -11.33 65.25 33.17
C ASN A 4 -11.44 64.37 34.44
N PRO A 5 -12.27 63.31 34.39
CA PRO A 5 -11.81 62.05 34.91
C PRO A 5 -11.98 60.93 33.87
N SER A 6 -10.82 60.40 33.49
CA SER A 6 -10.67 59.04 33.03
C SER A 6 -11.44 58.10 33.95
N SER A 7 -12.40 57.37 33.40
CA SER A 7 -12.85 56.11 33.94
C SER A 7 -13.21 55.22 32.77
N GLN A 8 -12.22 54.41 32.40
CA GLN A 8 -12.39 53.24 31.56
C GLN A 8 -13.53 52.41 32.15
N VAL A 9 -14.61 52.27 31.38
CA VAL A 9 -15.57 51.20 31.62
C VAL A 9 -14.85 49.91 31.22
N ILE A 10 -14.27 49.24 32.21
CA ILE A 10 -13.85 47.86 32.13
C ILE A 10 -15.08 47.07 31.66
N GLY A 11 -15.00 46.50 30.47
CA GLY A 11 -16.05 45.65 29.92
C GLY A 11 -16.37 44.54 30.93
N SER A 12 -17.59 44.58 31.46
CA SER A 12 -18.09 43.60 32.41
C SER A 12 -17.94 42.20 31.85
N ILE A 13 -17.23 41.34 32.59
CA ILE A 13 -17.17 39.90 32.33
C ILE A 13 -18.62 39.38 32.29
N PRO A 14 -19.03 38.67 31.21
CA PRO A 14 -20.39 38.17 31.11
C PRO A 14 -20.68 37.21 32.26
N GLY A 15 -21.77 37.47 32.99
CA GLY A 15 -22.15 36.68 34.15
C GLY A 15 -22.42 35.19 33.84
N PRO A 16 -22.42 34.33 34.88
CA PRO A 16 -22.53 32.86 34.77
C PRO A 16 -23.78 32.35 34.01
N SER A 17 -24.81 33.20 33.88
CA SER A 17 -26.05 32.94 33.14
C SER A 17 -25.84 32.76 31.62
N SER A 18 -24.85 33.45 31.04
CA SER A 18 -24.57 33.43 29.60
C SER A 18 -23.89 32.11 29.19
N LEU A 19 -22.88 31.69 29.95
CA LEU A 19 -22.14 30.44 29.70
C LEU A 19 -23.01 29.20 29.92
N THR A 20 -23.91 29.23 30.91
CA THR A 20 -24.85 28.12 31.16
C THR A 20 -25.86 27.94 30.01
N THR A 21 -26.29 29.04 29.39
CA THR A 21 -27.18 29.00 28.23
C THR A 21 -26.43 28.46 27.00
N PHE A 22 -25.19 28.91 26.80
CA PHE A 22 -24.34 28.46 25.71
C PHE A 22 -23.94 26.97 25.85
N ARG A 23 -23.69 26.49 27.08
CA ARG A 23 -23.47 25.07 27.41
C ARG A 23 -24.59 24.18 26.89
N ASN A 24 -25.84 24.54 27.18
CA ASN A 24 -27.00 23.75 26.78
C ASN A 24 -27.17 23.74 25.25
N LEU A 25 -26.75 24.81 24.57
CA LEU A 25 -26.72 24.88 23.12
C LEU A 25 -25.65 23.94 22.53
N ILE A 26 -24.42 23.96 23.06
CA ILE A 26 -23.34 23.06 22.62
C ILE A 26 -23.70 21.59 22.87
N LYS A 27 -24.25 21.25 24.05
CA LYS A 27 -24.67 19.87 24.37
C LYS A 27 -25.76 19.33 23.44
N ARG A 28 -26.58 20.21 22.85
CA ARG A 28 -27.60 19.82 21.85
C ARG A 28 -27.03 19.66 20.45
N GLN A 29 -25.98 20.41 20.11
CA GLN A 29 -25.37 20.41 18.78
C GLN A 29 -24.27 19.35 18.62
N VAL A 30 -23.60 18.98 19.71
CA VAL A 30 -22.47 18.04 19.70
C VAL A 30 -22.83 16.80 20.51
N LYS A 31 -22.71 15.62 19.89
CA LYS A 31 -22.86 14.33 20.58
C LYS A 31 -21.62 14.04 21.43
N LEU A 32 -21.58 14.59 22.63
CA LEU A 32 -20.53 14.32 23.62
C LEU A 32 -20.83 13.01 24.38
N SER A 33 -19.78 12.29 24.77
CA SER A 33 -19.91 11.16 25.69
C SER A 33 -20.27 11.64 27.11
N ASP A 34 -20.83 10.77 27.95
CA ASP A 34 -21.16 11.12 29.35
C ASP A 34 -19.95 11.65 30.12
N LYS A 35 -18.76 11.07 29.89
CA LYS A 35 -17.50 11.55 30.49
C LYS A 35 -17.13 12.96 30.01
N SER A 36 -17.25 13.21 28.70
CA SER A 36 -16.96 14.52 28.11
C SER A 36 -17.97 15.59 28.56
N MET A 37 -19.22 15.21 28.81
CA MET A 37 -20.23 16.11 29.36
C MET A 37 -19.89 16.52 30.80
N VAL A 38 -19.42 15.60 31.63
CA VAL A 38 -18.98 15.91 33.01
C VAL A 38 -17.75 16.81 33.00
N ALA A 39 -16.77 16.55 32.12
CA ALA A 39 -15.57 17.39 31.99
C ALA A 39 -15.91 18.82 31.53
N LEU A 40 -16.85 18.98 30.58
CA LEU A 40 -17.35 20.29 30.16
C LEU A 40 -18.04 21.04 31.31
N ASP A 41 -18.77 20.32 32.16
CA ASP A 41 -19.45 20.90 33.30
C ASP A 41 -18.48 21.38 34.37
N GLN A 42 -17.39 20.65 34.58
CA GLN A 42 -16.28 21.05 35.45
C GLN A 42 -15.56 22.27 34.90
N PHE A 43 -15.28 22.31 33.59
CA PHE A 43 -14.63 23.44 32.94
C PHE A 43 -15.41 24.75 33.12
N ILE A 44 -16.74 24.72 32.99
CA ILE A 44 -17.60 25.90 33.12
C ILE A 44 -17.71 26.41 34.56
N GLN A 45 -17.42 25.56 35.55
CA GLN A 45 -17.46 25.93 36.97
C GLN A 45 -16.19 26.65 37.46
N LEU A 46 -15.14 26.69 36.65
CA LEU A 46 -13.93 27.43 36.92
C LEU A 46 -14.21 28.94 36.93
N ARG A 47 -13.54 29.67 37.81
CA ARG A 47 -13.89 31.05 38.20
C ARG A 47 -13.07 32.10 37.49
N SER A 48 -11.91 31.74 36.96
CA SER A 48 -11.01 32.67 36.28
C SER A 48 -10.54 32.14 34.92
N THR A 49 -10.11 33.06 34.06
CA THR A 49 -9.48 32.72 32.78
C THR A 49 -8.18 31.94 32.98
N GLU A 50 -7.42 32.24 34.04
CA GLU A 50 -6.18 31.52 34.38
C GLU A 50 -6.46 30.05 34.73
N GLU A 51 -7.56 29.77 35.43
CA GLU A 51 -8.01 28.40 35.72
C GLU A 51 -8.45 27.68 34.43
N HIS A 52 -9.12 28.36 33.50
CA HIS A 52 -9.46 27.81 32.19
C HIS A 52 -8.21 27.46 31.39
N ASP A 53 -7.23 28.36 31.32
CA ASP A 53 -6.00 28.17 30.56
C ASP A 53 -5.18 27.00 31.11
N LEU A 54 -5.08 26.89 32.44
CA LEU A 54 -4.41 25.76 33.10
C LEU A 54 -5.13 24.43 32.82
N PHE A 55 -6.46 24.43 32.86
CA PHE A 55 -7.27 23.24 32.60
C PHE A 55 -7.13 22.77 31.14
N LEU A 56 -7.17 23.71 30.18
CA LEU A 56 -6.93 23.43 28.77
C LEU A 56 -5.52 22.92 28.53
N PHE A 57 -4.51 23.56 29.12
CA PHE A 57 -3.11 23.13 28.99
C PHE A 57 -2.91 21.71 29.53
N ALA A 58 -3.50 21.37 30.68
CA ALA A 58 -3.46 20.02 31.23
C ALA A 58 -4.09 18.97 30.29
N HIS A 59 -5.24 19.28 29.68
CA HIS A 59 -5.88 18.37 28.72
C HIS A 59 -5.09 18.25 27.40
N VAL A 60 -4.45 19.33 26.96
CA VAL A 60 -3.53 19.28 25.80
C VAL A 60 -2.34 18.38 26.13
N LEU A 61 -1.76 18.47 27.33
CA LEU A 61 -0.69 17.56 27.76
C LEU A 61 -1.16 16.10 27.83
N GLU A 62 -2.36 15.84 28.36
CA GLU A 62 -2.96 14.50 28.37
C GLU A 62 -3.15 13.97 26.94
N LEU A 63 -3.66 14.79 26.01
CA LEU A 63 -3.79 14.42 24.60
C LEU A 63 -2.42 14.14 23.97
N LEU A 64 -1.39 14.93 24.28
CA LEU A 64 -0.02 14.67 23.82
C LEU A 64 0.51 13.34 24.36
N ASP A 65 0.26 13.02 25.63
CA ASP A 65 0.68 11.76 26.23
C ASP A 65 -0.10 10.56 25.69
N ILE A 66 -1.40 10.71 25.43
CA ILE A 66 -2.21 9.71 24.72
C ILE A 66 -1.65 9.50 23.30
N THR A 67 -1.34 10.58 22.58
CA THR A 67 -0.80 10.50 21.21
C THR A 67 0.58 9.83 21.20
N ARG A 68 1.47 10.17 22.15
CA ARG A 68 2.75 9.48 22.36
C ARG A 68 2.60 8.01 22.74
N LYS A 69 1.52 7.65 23.46
CA LYS A 69 1.19 6.24 23.74
C LYS A 69 0.65 5.53 22.50
N ILE A 70 -0.10 6.21 21.64
CA ILE A 70 -0.60 5.68 20.35
C ILE A 70 0.56 5.46 19.37
N GLU A 71 1.61 6.28 19.40
CA GLU A 71 2.86 6.01 18.65
C GLU A 71 3.52 4.67 19.02
N ARG A 72 3.14 4.05 20.15
CA ARG A 72 3.59 2.71 20.56
C ARG A 72 2.59 1.59 20.27
N VAL A 73 1.57 1.82 19.44
CA VAL A 73 0.81 0.69 18.87
C VAL A 73 1.73 0.03 17.86
N ASP A 74 2.18 -1.19 18.16
CA ASP A 74 3.02 -2.01 17.29
C ASP A 74 2.49 -1.93 15.86
N GLN A 75 3.19 -1.17 15.01
CA GLN A 75 2.88 -1.10 13.59
C GLN A 75 2.96 -2.52 13.08
N TRP A 76 1.86 -3.04 12.54
CA TRP A 76 1.86 -4.38 11.99
C TRP A 76 2.95 -4.48 10.92
N VAL A 77 3.89 -5.38 11.12
CA VAL A 77 4.99 -5.63 10.19
C VAL A 77 4.74 -6.94 9.47
N ILE A 78 4.98 -6.95 8.16
CA ILE A 78 4.99 -8.17 7.36
C ILE A 78 6.04 -9.11 7.94
N SER A 79 5.60 -10.29 8.38
CA SER A 79 6.52 -11.27 8.96
C SER A 79 7.59 -11.70 7.95
N PRO A 80 8.79 -12.13 8.41
CA PRO A 80 9.82 -12.65 7.50
C PRO A 80 9.34 -13.86 6.69
N THR A 81 8.42 -14.65 7.24
CA THR A 81 7.83 -15.81 6.57
C THR A 81 6.88 -15.38 5.45
N LEU A 82 5.97 -14.44 5.71
CA LEU A 82 5.09 -13.88 4.70
C LEU A 82 5.89 -13.16 3.61
N SER A 83 6.92 -12.39 3.99
CA SER A 83 7.82 -11.71 3.04
C SER A 83 8.46 -12.69 2.05
N ARG A 84 8.98 -13.83 2.52
CA ARG A 84 9.53 -14.88 1.64
C ARG A 84 8.48 -15.48 0.72
N LYS A 85 7.27 -15.74 1.23
CA LYS A 85 6.16 -16.23 0.39
C LYS A 85 5.80 -15.21 -0.69
N ILE A 86 5.68 -13.92 -0.34
CA ILE A 86 5.44 -12.85 -1.32
C ILE A 86 6.50 -12.90 -2.42
N THR A 87 7.79 -12.97 -2.08
CA THR A 87 8.87 -13.06 -3.07
C THR A 87 8.70 -14.28 -3.99
N THR A 88 8.46 -15.47 -3.43
CA THR A 88 8.25 -16.69 -4.23
C THR A 88 7.03 -16.56 -5.14
N TYR A 89 5.89 -16.11 -4.62
CA TYR A 89 4.66 -15.96 -5.39
C TYR A 89 4.80 -14.88 -6.48
N SER A 90 5.49 -13.78 -6.21
CA SER A 90 5.79 -12.76 -7.23
C SER A 90 6.61 -13.35 -8.37
N GLN A 91 7.64 -14.15 -8.06
CA GLN A 91 8.47 -14.81 -9.08
C GLN A 91 7.66 -15.83 -9.90
N VAL A 92 6.87 -16.69 -9.24
CA VAL A 92 5.96 -17.65 -9.91
C VAL A 92 5.01 -16.91 -10.84
N PHE A 93 4.41 -15.83 -10.34
CA PHE A 93 3.41 -15.06 -11.08
C PHE A 93 4.00 -14.39 -12.33
N MET A 94 5.21 -13.81 -12.22
CA MET A 94 5.89 -13.23 -13.40
C MET A 94 6.20 -14.25 -14.48
N LEU A 95 6.43 -15.50 -14.10
CA LEU A 95 6.73 -16.60 -15.01
C LEU A 95 5.48 -17.38 -15.44
N SER A 96 4.29 -16.97 -14.98
CA SER A 96 3.04 -17.66 -15.28
C SER A 96 2.68 -17.50 -16.76
N PRO A 97 2.31 -18.59 -17.45
CA PRO A 97 1.83 -18.51 -18.82
C PRO A 97 0.46 -17.82 -18.92
N GLN A 98 -0.29 -17.73 -17.82
CA GLN A 98 -1.60 -17.09 -17.76
C GLN A 98 -1.51 -15.56 -17.57
N LEU A 99 -0.31 -15.01 -17.41
CA LEU A 99 -0.13 -13.58 -17.24
C LEU A 99 -0.41 -12.86 -18.57
N SER A 100 -1.48 -12.08 -18.62
CA SER A 100 -1.85 -11.31 -19.81
C SER A 100 -0.99 -10.06 -20.01
N ALA A 101 -0.51 -9.45 -18.91
CA ALA A 101 0.32 -8.25 -18.94
C ALA A 101 1.28 -8.19 -17.75
N TYR A 102 2.49 -7.67 -17.98
CA TYR A 102 3.54 -7.44 -17.01
C TYR A 102 3.40 -6.09 -16.31
N ARG A 103 2.77 -5.08 -16.94
CA ARG A 103 2.70 -3.71 -16.39
C ARG A 103 1.30 -3.27 -15.93
N GLY A 104 0.41 -4.21 -15.64
CA GLY A 104 -0.98 -3.91 -15.26
C GLY A 104 -1.10 -3.13 -13.93
N LEU A 105 -1.96 -2.10 -13.92
CA LEU A 105 -2.26 -1.27 -12.73
C LEU A 105 -2.73 -2.07 -11.52
N LYS A 106 -3.37 -3.23 -11.74
CA LYS A 106 -3.95 -4.10 -10.70
C LYS A 106 -3.16 -5.38 -10.44
N LEU A 107 -1.92 -5.45 -10.94
CA LEU A 107 -1.12 -6.67 -10.86
C LEU A 107 -0.87 -7.10 -9.40
N PRO A 108 -0.47 -6.21 -8.48
CA PRO A 108 -0.30 -6.57 -7.07
C PRO A 108 -1.56 -7.11 -6.40
N GLU A 109 -2.72 -6.54 -6.72
CA GLU A 109 -4.03 -6.92 -6.20
C GLU A 109 -4.45 -8.30 -6.73
N HIS A 110 -4.26 -8.56 -8.02
CA HIS A 110 -4.51 -9.89 -8.58
C HIS A 110 -3.62 -10.96 -7.95
N LEU A 111 -2.35 -10.64 -7.70
CA LEU A 111 -1.46 -11.58 -7.00
C LEU A 111 -1.92 -11.81 -5.56
N LEU A 112 -2.32 -10.75 -4.84
CA LEU A 112 -2.86 -10.89 -3.48
C LEU A 112 -4.10 -11.80 -3.47
N SER A 113 -5.02 -11.62 -4.42
CA SER A 113 -6.18 -12.51 -4.59
C SER A 113 -5.77 -13.95 -4.82
N GLY A 114 -4.83 -14.21 -5.74
CA GLY A 114 -4.32 -15.57 -5.99
C GLY A 114 -3.61 -16.19 -4.77
N MET A 115 -2.90 -15.38 -3.97
CA MET A 115 -2.31 -15.83 -2.70
C MET A 115 -3.37 -16.20 -1.66
N ARG A 116 -4.50 -15.46 -1.61
CA ARG A 116 -5.63 -15.77 -0.73
C ARG A 116 -6.35 -17.04 -1.16
N GLU A 117 -6.62 -17.20 -2.45
CA GLU A 117 -7.19 -18.43 -3.03
C GLU A 117 -6.31 -19.65 -2.74
N SER A 118 -4.99 -19.45 -2.72
CA SER A 118 -4.01 -20.47 -2.33
C SER A 118 -3.90 -20.70 -0.82
N ASN A 119 -4.73 -20.05 0.00
CA ASN A 119 -4.72 -20.11 1.47
C ASN A 119 -3.33 -19.80 2.08
N VAL A 120 -2.63 -18.79 1.56
CA VAL A 120 -1.36 -18.35 2.14
C VAL A 120 -1.60 -17.79 3.54
N ALA A 121 -1.09 -18.49 4.55
CA ALA A 121 -1.17 -18.04 5.94
C ALA A 121 -0.51 -16.67 6.18
N GLU A 122 -0.98 -15.98 7.22
CA GLU A 122 -0.52 -14.67 7.72
C GLU A 122 -0.90 -13.46 6.86
N LEU A 123 -1.69 -13.65 5.79
CA LEU A 123 -2.26 -12.54 5.05
C LEU A 123 -3.30 -11.77 5.89
N PRO A 124 -3.34 -10.43 5.80
CA PRO A 124 -4.34 -9.63 6.49
C PRO A 124 -5.73 -9.85 5.87
N PRO A 125 -6.80 -9.79 6.69
CA PRO A 125 -8.17 -9.84 6.20
C PRO A 125 -8.51 -8.57 5.41
N ASP A 126 -9.49 -8.66 4.52
CA ASP A 126 -9.98 -7.52 3.72
C ASP A 126 -10.55 -6.37 4.57
N SER A 127 -10.95 -6.67 5.79
CA SER A 127 -11.44 -5.66 6.74
C SER A 127 -10.37 -4.71 7.25
N ASP A 128 -9.08 -4.99 7.00
CA ASP A 128 -7.95 -4.15 7.44
C ASP A 128 -7.21 -3.54 6.24
N PRO A 129 -7.74 -2.45 5.65
CA PRO A 129 -7.20 -1.88 4.42
C PRO A 129 -5.75 -1.40 4.57
N VAL A 130 -5.36 -0.91 5.77
CA VAL A 130 -4.00 -0.42 6.02
C VAL A 130 -2.98 -1.55 5.91
N LYS A 131 -3.27 -2.73 6.48
CA LYS A 131 -2.39 -3.90 6.35
C LYS A 131 -2.39 -4.46 4.93
N VAL A 132 -3.56 -4.45 4.27
CA VAL A 132 -3.67 -4.87 2.87
C VAL A 132 -2.78 -4.00 1.98
N ASP A 133 -2.83 -2.68 2.13
CA ASP A 133 -2.01 -1.73 1.35
C ASP A 133 -0.51 -1.95 1.56
N LEU A 134 -0.08 -2.29 2.79
CA LEU A 134 1.31 -2.66 3.08
C LEU A 134 1.73 -3.92 2.31
N VAL A 135 0.88 -4.95 2.27
CA VAL A 135 1.16 -6.19 1.54
C VAL A 135 1.16 -5.95 0.03
N VAL A 136 0.18 -5.23 -0.50
CA VAL A 136 0.08 -4.85 -1.92
C VAL A 136 1.33 -4.05 -2.34
N SER A 137 1.76 -3.09 -1.52
CA SER A 137 2.99 -2.32 -1.75
C SER A 137 4.24 -3.21 -1.78
N LYS A 138 4.33 -4.19 -0.86
CA LYS A 138 5.43 -5.15 -0.83
C LYS A 138 5.42 -6.06 -2.05
N ILE A 139 4.25 -6.56 -2.45
CA ILE A 139 4.05 -7.34 -3.68
C ILE A 139 4.54 -6.54 -4.88
N GLY A 140 4.09 -5.29 -5.05
CA GLY A 140 4.48 -4.45 -6.18
C GLY A 140 6.00 -4.30 -6.31
N ARG A 141 6.70 -4.09 -5.18
CA ARG A 141 8.17 -4.05 -5.16
C ARG A 141 8.79 -5.38 -5.58
N GLN A 142 8.24 -6.51 -5.12
CA GLN A 142 8.77 -7.85 -5.44
C GLN A 142 8.49 -8.25 -6.88
N THR A 143 7.36 -7.85 -7.47
CA THR A 143 7.07 -8.07 -8.89
C THR A 143 7.99 -7.25 -9.78
N THR A 144 8.26 -5.98 -9.44
CA THR A 144 9.27 -5.17 -10.14
C THR A 144 10.67 -5.78 -10.01
N GLN A 145 11.03 -6.30 -8.84
CA GLN A 145 12.30 -6.99 -8.66
C GLN A 145 12.39 -8.25 -9.52
N ALA A 146 11.33 -9.07 -9.56
CA ALA A 146 11.28 -10.28 -10.38
C ALA A 146 11.35 -9.98 -11.88
N GLN A 147 10.71 -8.88 -12.33
CA GLN A 147 10.87 -8.34 -13.68
C GLN A 147 12.33 -8.03 -13.97
N ASN A 148 12.99 -7.23 -13.13
CA ASN A 148 14.39 -6.85 -13.34
C ASN A 148 15.31 -8.07 -13.41
N VAL A 149 15.14 -9.04 -12.51
CA VAL A 149 15.89 -10.31 -12.54
C VAL A 149 15.67 -11.06 -13.85
N THR A 150 14.41 -11.18 -14.29
CA THR A 150 14.05 -11.86 -15.54
C THR A 150 14.68 -11.15 -16.74
N LYS A 151 14.55 -9.82 -16.80
CA LYS A 151 15.12 -9.00 -17.87
C LYS A 151 16.64 -9.17 -17.95
N SER A 152 17.34 -9.05 -16.83
CA SER A 152 18.80 -9.21 -16.78
C SER A 152 19.24 -10.60 -17.25
N ALA A 153 18.57 -11.67 -16.80
CA ALA A 153 18.91 -13.03 -17.23
C ALA A 153 18.66 -13.24 -18.73
N VAL A 154 17.54 -12.71 -19.25
CA VAL A 154 17.24 -12.76 -20.69
C VAL A 154 18.27 -11.97 -21.49
N LYS A 155 18.70 -10.80 -21.01
CA LYS A 155 19.75 -10.01 -21.66
C LYS A 155 21.06 -10.79 -21.75
N THR A 156 21.49 -11.37 -20.63
CA THR A 156 22.68 -12.24 -20.59
C THR A 156 22.54 -13.46 -21.51
N SER A 157 21.34 -14.02 -21.66
CA SER A 157 21.11 -15.14 -22.60
C SER A 157 21.35 -14.80 -24.07
N LEU A 158 21.35 -13.51 -24.44
CA LEU A 158 21.58 -13.06 -25.82
C LEU A 158 23.06 -12.77 -26.11
N GLU A 159 23.93 -12.78 -25.10
CA GLU A 159 25.36 -12.55 -25.28
C GLU A 159 26.03 -13.78 -25.93
N PRO A 160 26.92 -13.61 -26.93
CA PRO A 160 27.58 -14.75 -27.58
C PRO A 160 28.38 -15.60 -26.60
N GLY A 161 28.14 -16.92 -26.58
CA GLY A 161 28.83 -17.86 -25.69
C GLY A 161 28.35 -17.82 -24.24
N SER A 162 27.21 -17.19 -23.96
CA SER A 162 26.60 -17.15 -22.63
C SER A 162 26.19 -18.53 -22.15
N GLU A 163 26.43 -18.82 -20.86
CA GLU A 163 25.93 -20.03 -20.20
C GLU A 163 24.40 -20.09 -20.19
N LEU A 164 23.72 -18.95 -20.36
CA LEU A 164 22.26 -18.86 -20.42
C LEU A 164 21.72 -18.89 -21.87
N GLU A 165 22.57 -19.12 -22.88
CA GLU A 165 22.15 -19.16 -24.29
C GLU A 165 21.10 -20.25 -24.54
N ASN A 166 21.18 -21.38 -23.83
CA ASN A 166 20.14 -22.40 -23.87
C ASN A 166 18.92 -21.99 -23.03
N ILE A 167 17.71 -22.09 -23.60
CA ILE A 167 16.48 -21.70 -22.90
C ILE A 167 16.22 -22.50 -21.62
N ALA A 168 16.68 -23.76 -21.57
CA ALA A 168 16.57 -24.61 -20.39
C ALA A 168 17.47 -24.10 -19.25
N GLU A 169 18.67 -23.64 -19.56
CA GLU A 169 19.61 -23.05 -18.59
C GLU A 169 19.09 -21.70 -18.08
N LEU A 170 18.55 -20.86 -18.98
CA LEU A 170 17.87 -19.63 -18.58
C LEU A 170 16.70 -19.91 -17.62
N ALA A 171 15.85 -20.88 -17.95
CA ALA A 171 14.76 -21.26 -17.09
C ALA A 171 15.26 -21.78 -15.74
N HIS A 172 16.25 -22.68 -15.74
CA HIS A 172 16.86 -23.21 -14.53
C HIS A 172 17.40 -22.09 -13.65
N LYS A 173 18.12 -21.12 -14.22
CA LYS A 173 18.60 -19.94 -13.51
C LYS A 173 17.45 -19.18 -12.83
N LEU A 174 16.36 -18.95 -13.56
CA LEU A 174 15.21 -18.18 -13.07
C LEU A 174 14.32 -18.91 -12.08
N ILE A 175 14.32 -20.24 -12.03
CA ILE A 175 13.53 -21.01 -11.05
C ILE A 175 14.39 -21.67 -9.97
N SER A 176 15.72 -21.54 -10.07
CA SER A 176 16.66 -22.08 -9.07
C SER A 176 16.31 -21.55 -7.67
N GLY A 177 16.29 -22.45 -6.68
CA GLY A 177 15.90 -22.12 -5.31
C GLY A 177 14.39 -22.01 -5.07
N THR A 178 13.55 -22.24 -6.09
CA THR A 178 12.09 -22.32 -5.93
C THR A 178 11.59 -23.76 -6.02
N LYS A 179 10.30 -23.98 -5.73
CA LYS A 179 9.62 -25.27 -5.95
C LYS A 179 8.96 -25.37 -7.34
N ILE A 180 9.20 -24.39 -8.21
CA ILE A 180 8.61 -24.35 -9.56
C ILE A 180 9.25 -25.48 -10.38
N LYS A 181 8.42 -26.27 -11.03
CA LYS A 181 8.88 -27.26 -12.01
C LYS A 181 9.02 -26.58 -13.37
N ALA A 182 10.08 -26.88 -14.10
CA ALA A 182 10.19 -26.44 -15.48
C ALA A 182 9.09 -27.11 -16.32
N THR A 183 8.34 -26.31 -17.07
CA THR A 183 7.27 -26.77 -17.96
C THR A 183 7.50 -26.23 -19.37
N VAL A 184 6.84 -26.84 -20.36
CA VAL A 184 6.89 -26.36 -21.75
C VAL A 184 6.38 -24.92 -21.83
N GLN A 185 5.32 -24.58 -21.08
CA GLN A 185 4.74 -23.24 -21.06
C GLN A 185 5.72 -22.20 -20.51
N LEU A 186 6.52 -22.56 -19.49
CA LEU A 186 7.59 -21.69 -18.98
C LEU A 186 8.64 -21.43 -20.07
N TYR A 187 9.08 -22.46 -20.78
CA TYR A 187 10.06 -22.30 -21.86
C TYR A 187 9.53 -21.42 -23.00
N ILE A 188 8.28 -21.64 -23.42
CA ILE A 188 7.61 -20.81 -24.43
C ILE A 188 7.59 -19.34 -23.97
N ARG A 189 7.21 -19.09 -22.71
CA ARG A 189 7.15 -17.74 -22.16
C ARG A 189 8.51 -17.06 -22.15
N LEU A 190 9.56 -17.75 -21.73
CA LEU A 190 10.93 -17.22 -21.73
C LEU A 190 11.46 -17.00 -23.14
N ALA A 191 11.20 -17.93 -24.07
CA ALA A 191 11.58 -17.80 -25.46
C ALA A 191 10.91 -16.56 -26.09
N PHE A 192 9.65 -16.32 -25.77
CA PHE A 192 8.92 -15.13 -26.21
C PHE A 192 9.54 -13.84 -25.66
N ILE A 193 9.83 -13.75 -24.36
CA ILE A 193 10.47 -12.55 -23.78
C ILE A 193 11.85 -12.32 -24.42
N ARG A 194 12.62 -13.40 -24.64
CA ARG A 194 13.92 -13.34 -25.32
C ARG A 194 13.79 -12.88 -26.77
N PHE A 195 12.79 -13.34 -27.50
CA PHE A 195 12.46 -12.87 -28.84
C PHE A 195 12.19 -11.37 -28.84
N VAL A 196 11.33 -10.85 -27.96
CA VAL A 196 11.06 -9.41 -27.86
C VAL A 196 12.34 -8.63 -27.57
N MET A 197 13.19 -9.10 -26.66
CA MET A 197 14.46 -8.41 -26.36
C MET A 197 15.42 -8.38 -27.55
N ALA A 198 15.48 -9.44 -28.34
CA ALA A 198 16.31 -9.51 -29.54
C ALA A 198 15.74 -8.65 -30.68
N SER A 199 14.41 -8.59 -30.83
CA SER A 199 13.73 -7.85 -31.90
C SER A 199 13.70 -6.34 -31.68
N TYR A 200 13.75 -5.89 -30.42
CA TYR A 200 13.67 -4.47 -30.05
C TYR A 200 14.86 -4.04 -29.19
N PRO A 201 16.09 -3.98 -29.76
CA PRO A 201 17.28 -3.58 -29.03
C PRO A 201 17.22 -2.09 -28.62
N GLY A 202 17.83 -1.76 -27.48
CA GLY A 202 17.98 -0.37 -27.03
C GLY A 202 16.80 0.22 -26.25
N LEU A 203 15.76 -0.55 -25.94
CA LEU A 203 14.65 -0.09 -25.10
C LEU A 203 15.11 0.17 -23.65
N THR A 204 14.58 1.24 -23.05
CA THR A 204 14.72 1.52 -21.62
C THR A 204 13.99 0.47 -20.77
N ASP A 205 14.26 0.44 -19.47
CA ASP A 205 13.66 -0.53 -18.54
C ASP A 205 12.12 -0.51 -18.56
N ASP A 206 11.54 0.68 -18.50
CA ASP A 206 10.09 0.86 -18.53
C ASP A 206 9.48 0.56 -19.91
N ALA A 207 10.16 0.92 -21.00
CA ALA A 207 9.66 0.70 -22.34
C ALA A 207 9.70 -0.79 -22.73
N PHE A 208 10.65 -1.56 -22.21
CA PHE A 208 10.79 -2.98 -22.52
C PHE A 208 9.54 -3.78 -22.14
N TRP A 209 9.05 -3.64 -20.90
CA TRP A 209 7.88 -4.41 -20.45
C TRP A 209 6.59 -3.96 -21.14
N LEU A 210 6.49 -2.69 -21.49
CA LEU A 210 5.39 -2.21 -22.33
C LEU A 210 5.42 -2.89 -23.71
N GLN A 211 6.60 -2.99 -24.32
CA GLN A 211 6.74 -3.68 -25.60
C GLN A 211 6.41 -5.17 -25.51
N VAL A 212 6.80 -5.83 -24.41
CA VAL A 212 6.42 -7.24 -24.15
C VAL A 212 4.90 -7.38 -24.09
N ASP A 213 4.21 -6.49 -23.37
CA ASP A 213 2.74 -6.49 -23.25
C ASP A 213 2.04 -6.25 -24.59
N GLU A 214 2.51 -5.28 -25.38
CA GLU A 214 2.00 -5.02 -26.73
C GLU A 214 2.17 -6.21 -27.67
N CYS A 215 3.35 -6.85 -27.63
CA CYS A 215 3.61 -8.05 -28.42
C CYS A 215 2.73 -9.22 -27.97
N LEU A 216 2.45 -9.37 -26.67
CA LEU A 216 1.54 -10.41 -26.18
C LEU A 216 0.12 -10.19 -26.65
N ASP A 217 -0.42 -8.99 -26.48
CA ASP A 217 -1.77 -8.65 -26.91
C ASP A 217 -1.92 -8.86 -28.43
N LYS A 218 -0.95 -8.38 -29.22
CA LYS A 218 -0.95 -8.60 -30.67
C LYS A 218 -0.94 -10.08 -31.04
N ASN A 219 -0.05 -10.88 -30.45
CA ASN A 219 0.03 -12.32 -30.77
C ASN A 219 -1.23 -13.07 -30.30
N SER A 220 -1.81 -12.71 -29.15
CA SER A 220 -3.06 -13.33 -28.68
C SER A 220 -4.25 -13.08 -29.59
N LYS A 221 -4.23 -11.99 -30.38
CA LYS A 221 -5.28 -11.67 -31.37
C LYS A 221 -5.03 -12.31 -32.73
N GLN A 222 -3.79 -12.72 -33.01
CA GLN A 222 -3.38 -13.26 -34.31
C GLN A 222 -3.30 -14.79 -34.32
N CYS A 223 -3.10 -15.41 -33.15
CA CYS A 223 -3.02 -16.84 -33.01
C CYS A 223 -4.34 -17.38 -32.47
N GLU A 224 -4.98 -18.25 -33.25
CA GLU A 224 -6.11 -19.06 -32.78
C GLU A 224 -5.60 -20.15 -31.83
N THR A 225 -6.35 -20.37 -30.76
CA THR A 225 -6.09 -21.48 -29.84
C THR A 225 -6.45 -22.81 -30.52
N GLN A 226 -5.85 -23.92 -30.07
CA GLN A 226 -6.19 -25.24 -30.59
C GLN A 226 -7.71 -25.52 -30.51
N ALA A 227 -8.37 -25.02 -29.45
CA ALA A 227 -9.82 -25.16 -29.26
C ALA A 227 -10.66 -24.34 -30.26
N GLU A 228 -10.10 -23.28 -30.84
CA GLU A 228 -10.74 -22.48 -31.90
C GLU A 228 -10.48 -23.10 -33.28
N LEU A 229 -9.32 -23.73 -33.47
CA LEU A 229 -8.99 -24.48 -34.70
C LEU A 229 -9.74 -25.81 -34.83
N ASP A 230 -10.15 -26.40 -33.70
CA ASP A 230 -10.88 -27.67 -33.64
C ASP A 230 -12.42 -27.49 -33.77
N GLN A 231 -12.91 -26.26 -34.02
CA GLN A 231 -14.33 -25.94 -34.28
C GLN A 231 -14.62 -25.77 -35.77
#